data_AF-M2XLJ4-F1
#
_entry.id   AF-M2XLJ4-F1
#
_cell.length_a   1.000
_cell.length_b   1.000
_cell.length_c   1.000
_cell.angle_alpha   90.00
_cell.angle_beta   90.00
_cell.angle_gamma   90.00
#
_symmetry.space_group_name_H-M   'P 1'
#
loop_
_entity.id
_entity.type
_entity.pdbx_description
1 polymer ?
#
loop_
_entity_poly.entity_id
_entity_poly.type
_entity_poly.pdbx_seq_one_letter_code
_entity_poly.pdbx_strand_id
1 'polypeptide(L)'
;EPPDDKHFRTAGALSVGYWMSVGVGAVGQIASFGALIASGLDGWMKVLGYVAAALGAAFAEITMIGAGASSLKRRYKGGNWKPLLVVACLVCGYATVLNVLHWGPIQIGLAVMFGGGSLVGFVAHTMAEHLAAKDYETQLAEWKAADDERNAKIEAQAASRRRAEEKALREATKAAPQPSTEPAPVAAPAKQQAKPAAGKNTADGAVDKQTAVQLGIARQACTPAVLKAELVKAGHELPSSDTTIKNWCREIKQLLNQ
;
A
#
# COMPACT_ATOMS: atom_id res chain seq x y z
N GLU A 1 -2.32 5.09 -16.32
CA GLU A 1 -1.66 4.96 -15.00
C GLU A 1 -2.71 4.57 -13.97
N PRO A 2 -2.34 3.87 -12.88
CA PRO A 2 -3.31 3.58 -11.82
C PRO A 2 -3.83 4.90 -11.23
N PRO A 3 -5.09 4.94 -10.74
CA PRO A 3 -5.64 6.13 -10.12
C PRO A 3 -4.77 6.57 -8.92
N ASP A 4 -4.32 7.83 -8.95
CA ASP A 4 -3.40 8.43 -7.98
C ASP A 4 -4.11 8.62 -6.63
N ASP A 5 -3.48 8.18 -5.54
CA ASP A 5 -3.97 8.33 -4.17
C ASP A 5 -3.82 9.77 -3.63
N LYS A 6 -3.19 10.67 -4.40
CA LYS A 6 -3.02 12.07 -4.01
C LYS A 6 -4.32 12.85 -3.85
N HIS A 7 -5.44 12.43 -4.46
CA HIS A 7 -6.75 13.04 -4.21
C HIS A 7 -7.16 13.01 -2.72
N PHE A 8 -6.58 12.09 -1.92
CA PHE A 8 -6.84 11.98 -0.49
C PHE A 8 -6.01 12.95 0.38
N ARG A 9 -4.90 13.49 -0.12
CA ARG A 9 -4.11 14.50 0.61
C ARG A 9 -4.75 15.89 0.52
N THR A 10 -5.51 16.16 -0.53
CA THR A 10 -6.17 17.45 -0.81
C THR A 10 -7.65 17.52 -0.42
N ALA A 11 -8.28 16.40 -0.03
CA ALA A 11 -9.57 16.40 0.68
C ALA A 11 -9.54 17.18 2.01
N GLY A 12 -8.36 17.66 2.42
CA GLY A 12 -8.19 18.72 3.42
C GLY A 12 -8.85 20.07 3.08
N ALA A 13 -9.51 20.27 1.93
CA ALA A 13 -10.33 21.47 1.71
C ALA A 13 -11.70 21.43 2.43
N LEU A 14 -12.23 20.23 2.74
CA LEU A 14 -13.34 20.06 3.70
C LEU A 14 -12.92 20.30 5.16
N SER A 15 -11.63 20.64 5.39
CA SER A 15 -11.07 20.77 6.72
C SER A 15 -11.64 21.93 7.52
N VAL A 16 -12.06 23.05 6.92
CA VAL A 16 -12.50 24.19 7.73
C VAL A 16 -13.81 23.90 8.46
N GLY A 17 -14.82 23.37 7.75
CA GLY A 17 -16.09 22.96 8.36
C GLY A 17 -15.91 21.81 9.35
N TYR A 18 -15.01 20.88 9.03
CA TYR A 18 -14.62 19.79 9.93
C TYR A 18 -13.92 20.29 11.21
N TRP A 19 -12.89 21.13 11.09
CA TRP A 19 -12.17 21.74 12.22
C TRP A 19 -13.07 22.64 13.05
N MET A 20 -14.03 23.34 12.43
CA MET A 20 -15.06 24.06 13.16
C MET A 20 -15.99 23.10 13.93
N SER A 21 -16.43 21.99 13.33
CA SER A 21 -17.26 21.00 14.03
C SER A 21 -16.51 20.29 15.17
N VAL A 22 -15.23 19.98 14.97
CA VAL A 22 -14.32 19.40 15.97
C VAL A 22 -14.05 20.41 17.08
N GLY A 23 -13.80 21.68 16.73
CA GLY A 23 -13.58 22.74 17.71
C GLY A 23 -14.81 23.00 18.57
N VAL A 24 -15.99 23.08 17.94
CA VAL A 24 -17.28 23.22 18.62
C VAL A 24 -17.54 22.00 19.52
N GLY A 25 -17.35 20.78 19.02
CA GLY A 25 -17.49 19.54 19.80
C GLY A 25 -16.56 19.47 21.01
N ALA A 26 -15.28 19.78 20.81
CA ALA A 26 -14.26 19.81 21.86
C ALA A 26 -14.60 20.83 22.95
N VAL A 27 -14.97 22.06 22.59
CA VAL A 27 -15.36 23.10 23.56
C VAL A 27 -16.54 22.63 24.43
N GLY A 28 -17.54 22.01 23.81
CA GLY A 28 -18.69 21.49 24.53
C GLY A 28 -18.35 20.31 25.45
N GLN A 29 -17.45 19.40 25.03
CA GLN A 29 -16.95 18.31 25.88
C GLN A 29 -16.12 18.84 27.07
N ILE A 30 -15.28 19.85 26.85
CA ILE A 30 -14.48 20.49 27.92
C ILE A 30 -15.39 21.13 28.96
N ALA A 31 -16.44 21.84 28.52
CA ALA A 31 -17.42 22.42 29.43
C ALA A 31 -18.16 21.34 30.22
N SER A 32 -18.57 20.26 29.56
CA SER A 32 -19.32 19.14 30.15
C SER A 32 -18.48 18.36 31.18
N PHE A 33 -17.28 17.92 30.79
CA PHE A 33 -16.36 17.23 31.70
C PHE A 33 -15.86 18.16 32.80
N GLY A 34 -15.63 19.43 32.49
CA GLY A 34 -15.23 20.45 33.46
C GLY A 34 -16.30 20.63 34.51
N ALA A 35 -17.57 20.74 34.13
CA ALA A 35 -18.68 20.81 35.07
C ALA A 35 -18.80 19.52 35.93
N LEU A 36 -18.63 18.34 35.33
CA LEU A 36 -18.67 17.06 36.06
C LEU A 36 -17.53 16.94 37.08
N ILE A 37 -16.28 17.15 36.66
CA ILE A 37 -15.09 16.95 37.49
C ILE A 37 -14.96 18.08 38.51
N ALA A 38 -15.27 19.32 38.13
CA ALA A 38 -15.06 20.49 38.96
C ALA A 38 -16.25 20.81 39.89
N SER A 39 -17.36 20.08 39.81
CA SER A 39 -18.52 20.24 40.70
C SER A 39 -18.24 19.91 42.17
N GLY A 40 -17.24 19.06 42.44
CA GLY A 40 -16.80 18.70 43.78
C GLY A 40 -15.44 19.29 44.19
N LEU A 41 -14.90 20.23 43.40
CA LEU A 41 -13.57 20.79 43.59
C LEU A 41 -13.64 22.31 43.80
N ASP A 42 -12.96 22.80 44.83
CA ASP A 42 -12.89 24.23 45.16
C ASP A 42 -11.52 24.84 44.83
N GLY A 43 -11.51 26.16 44.63
CA GLY A 43 -10.30 26.93 44.40
C GLY A 43 -9.49 26.46 43.18
N TRP A 44 -8.20 26.24 43.37
CA TRP A 44 -7.29 25.85 42.29
C TRP A 44 -7.55 24.43 41.74
N MET A 45 -8.14 23.54 42.54
CA MET A 45 -8.51 22.19 42.10
C MET A 45 -9.61 22.22 41.03
N LYS A 46 -10.47 23.24 41.06
CA LYS A 46 -11.48 23.48 40.03
C LYS A 46 -10.84 23.69 38.66
N VAL A 47 -9.73 24.43 38.61
CA VAL A 47 -8.94 24.68 37.40
C VAL A 47 -8.33 23.37 36.87
N LEU A 48 -7.79 22.52 37.76
CA LEU A 48 -7.32 21.19 37.36
C LEU A 48 -8.44 20.32 36.77
N GLY A 49 -9.66 20.43 37.29
CA GLY A 49 -10.82 19.74 36.73
C GLY A 49 -11.09 20.10 35.26
N TYR A 50 -10.98 21.39 34.92
CA TYR A 50 -11.09 21.85 33.53
C TYR A 50 -9.89 21.43 32.65
N VAL A 51 -8.69 21.36 33.21
CA VAL A 51 -7.52 20.83 32.48
C VAL A 51 -7.69 19.33 32.19
N ALA A 52 -8.14 18.53 33.17
CA ALA A 52 -8.44 17.12 32.97
C ALA A 52 -9.55 16.92 31.93
N ALA A 53 -10.57 17.77 31.95
CA ALA A 53 -11.63 17.82 30.95
C ALA A 53 -11.10 18.12 29.54
N ALA A 54 -10.17 19.07 29.41
CA ALA A 54 -9.48 19.38 28.15
C ALA A 54 -8.69 18.18 27.61
N LEU A 55 -7.96 17.48 28.46
CA LEU A 55 -7.23 16.28 28.07
C LEU A 55 -8.17 15.14 27.65
N GLY A 56 -9.28 14.95 28.38
CA GLY A 56 -10.31 13.96 28.05
C GLY A 56 -10.99 14.25 26.70
N ALA A 57 -11.35 15.50 26.46
CA ALA A 57 -11.94 15.93 25.18
C ALA A 57 -10.94 15.75 24.03
N ALA A 58 -9.69 16.16 24.20
CA ALA A 58 -8.64 15.95 23.20
C ALA A 58 -8.42 14.46 22.88
N PHE A 59 -8.43 13.60 23.91
CA PHE A 59 -8.31 12.15 23.72
C PHE A 59 -9.50 11.56 22.95
N ALA A 60 -10.73 12.00 23.27
CA ALA A 60 -11.94 11.57 22.59
C ALA A 60 -11.91 11.97 21.10
N GLU A 61 -11.52 13.21 20.80
CA GLU A 61 -11.34 13.70 19.44
C GLU A 61 -10.27 12.89 18.69
N ILE A 62 -9.07 12.73 19.25
CA ILE A 62 -7.99 11.96 18.61
C ILE A 62 -8.43 10.51 18.35
N THR A 63 -9.17 9.90 19.27
CA THR A 63 -9.67 8.53 19.13
C THR A 63 -10.72 8.43 18.03
N MET A 64 -11.68 9.36 17.99
CA MET A 64 -12.73 9.41 16.96
C MET A 64 -12.13 9.60 15.57
N ILE A 65 -11.26 10.59 15.41
CA ILE A 65 -10.59 10.92 14.15
C ILE A 65 -9.67 9.78 13.73
N GLY A 66 -8.87 9.26 14.66
CA GLY A 66 -7.97 8.14 14.43
C GLY A 66 -8.70 6.87 14.01
N ALA A 67 -9.83 6.56 14.64
CA ALA A 67 -10.68 5.44 14.27
C ALA A 67 -11.34 5.64 12.91
N GLY A 68 -11.83 6.85 12.59
CA GLY A 68 -12.39 7.20 11.29
C GLY A 68 -11.37 7.06 10.15
N ALA A 69 -10.21 7.70 10.29
CA ALA A 69 -9.12 7.61 9.32
C ALA A 69 -8.60 6.17 9.16
N SER A 70 -8.50 5.42 10.25
CA SER A 70 -8.09 4.01 10.22
C SER A 70 -9.13 3.11 9.56
N SER A 71 -10.43 3.40 9.75
CA SER A 71 -11.54 2.72 9.06
C SER A 71 -11.37 2.88 7.55
N LEU A 72 -11.22 4.11 7.07
CA LEU A 72 -11.03 4.39 5.65
C LEU A 72 -9.78 3.71 5.09
N LYS A 73 -8.64 3.85 5.78
CA LYS A 73 -7.40 3.18 5.38
C LYS A 73 -7.56 1.67 5.29
N ARG A 74 -8.31 1.05 6.20
CA ARG A 74 -8.61 -0.39 6.13
C ARG A 74 -9.54 -0.72 4.98
N ARG A 75 -10.55 0.10 4.72
CA ARG A 75 -11.48 -0.07 3.59
C ARG A 75 -10.71 -0.11 2.27
N TYR A 76 -9.81 0.86 2.03
CA TYR A 76 -8.96 0.89 0.84
C TYR A 76 -8.07 -0.35 0.69
N LYS A 77 -7.56 -0.88 1.80
CA LYS A 77 -6.70 -2.06 1.80
C LYS A 77 -7.47 -3.38 1.75
N GLY A 78 -8.80 -3.36 1.62
CA GLY A 78 -9.64 -4.56 1.66
C GLY A 78 -9.72 -5.22 3.04
N GLY A 79 -9.36 -4.51 4.11
CA GLY A 79 -9.43 -4.99 5.49
C GLY A 79 -10.78 -4.76 6.15
N ASN A 80 -11.01 -5.40 7.31
CA ASN A 80 -12.23 -5.21 8.09
C ASN A 80 -12.27 -3.80 8.72
N TRP A 81 -12.99 -2.88 8.08
CA TRP A 81 -13.10 -1.47 8.46
C TRP A 81 -14.31 -1.15 9.34
N LYS A 82 -15.39 -1.94 9.22
CA LYS A 82 -16.67 -1.69 9.90
C LYS A 82 -16.53 -1.53 11.43
N PRO A 83 -15.74 -2.36 12.16
CA PRO A 83 -15.58 -2.19 13.60
C PRO A 83 -14.99 -0.84 14.00
N LEU A 84 -14.04 -0.31 13.21
CA LEU A 84 -13.43 0.99 13.48
C LEU A 84 -14.41 2.13 13.26
N LEU A 85 -15.24 2.04 12.21
CA LEU A 85 -16.33 2.99 12.01
C LEU A 85 -17.35 2.93 13.15
N VAL A 86 -17.72 1.74 13.61
CA VAL A 86 -18.64 1.58 14.75
C VAL A 86 -18.08 2.25 16.00
N VAL A 87 -16.79 2.05 16.30
CA VAL A 87 -16.13 2.73 17.43
C VAL A 87 -16.19 4.25 17.27
N ALA A 88 -15.88 4.78 16.09
CA ALA A 88 -15.96 6.23 15.82
C ALA A 88 -17.39 6.76 16.04
N CYS A 89 -18.41 6.06 15.55
CA CYS A 89 -19.82 6.42 15.75
C CYS A 89 -20.23 6.37 17.22
N LEU A 90 -19.78 5.37 17.98
CA LEU A 90 -20.06 5.26 19.41
C LEU A 90 -19.43 6.41 20.21
N VAL A 91 -18.18 6.77 19.91
CA VAL A 91 -17.50 7.91 20.54
C VAL A 91 -18.21 9.22 20.21
N CYS A 92 -18.57 9.44 18.94
CA CYS A 92 -19.35 10.61 18.51
C CYS A 92 -20.71 10.68 19.22
N GLY A 93 -21.48 9.59 19.21
CA GLY A 93 -22.79 9.53 19.86
C GLY A 93 -22.72 9.80 21.35
N TYR A 94 -21.71 9.23 22.04
CA TYR A 94 -21.47 9.50 23.46
C TYR A 94 -21.16 10.99 23.71
N ALA A 95 -20.29 11.58 22.91
CA ALA A 95 -19.98 13.00 22.98
C ALA A 95 -21.21 13.90 22.74
N THR A 96 -22.07 13.56 21.78
CA THR A 96 -23.33 14.26 21.53
C THR A 96 -24.25 14.18 22.74
N VAL A 97 -24.41 13.00 23.35
CA VAL A 97 -25.23 12.82 24.56
C VAL A 97 -24.70 13.69 25.70
N LEU A 98 -23.39 13.69 25.95
CA LEU A 98 -22.79 14.54 26.99
C LEU A 98 -23.07 16.03 26.75
N ASN A 99 -22.92 16.49 25.51
CA ASN A 99 -23.23 17.88 25.14
C ASN A 99 -24.70 18.23 25.36
N VAL A 100 -25.62 17.34 24.97
CA VAL A 100 -27.06 17.58 25.16
C VAL A 100 -27.43 17.58 26.65
N LEU A 101 -26.89 16.65 27.43
CA LEU A 101 -27.15 16.59 28.87
C LEU A 101 -26.58 17.79 29.64
N HIS A 102 -25.41 18.28 29.24
CA HIS A 102 -24.80 19.45 29.88
C HIS A 102 -25.50 20.75 29.50
N TRP A 103 -25.69 21.00 28.20
CA TRP A 103 -26.23 22.26 27.72
C TRP A 103 -27.76 22.33 27.71
N GLY A 104 -28.46 21.19 27.69
CA GLY A 104 -29.92 21.14 27.61
C GLY A 104 -30.62 21.90 28.74
N PRO A 105 -30.24 21.70 30.01
CA PRO A 105 -30.78 22.46 31.14
C PRO A 105 -30.36 23.93 31.18
N ILE A 106 -29.22 24.28 30.56
CA ILE A 106 -28.69 25.65 30.54
C ILE A 106 -29.38 26.48 29.46
N GLN A 107 -29.31 25.99 28.21
CA GLN A 107 -29.90 26.63 27.04
C GLN A 107 -30.01 25.60 25.90
N ILE A 108 -31.25 25.27 25.51
CA ILE A 108 -31.50 24.27 24.45
C ILE A 108 -30.81 24.61 23.12
N GLY A 109 -30.67 25.90 22.80
CA GLY A 109 -29.93 26.35 21.60
C GLY A 109 -28.46 25.93 21.60
N LEU A 110 -27.80 25.95 22.76
CA LEU A 110 -26.41 25.49 22.91
C LEU A 110 -26.31 23.96 22.80
N ALA A 111 -27.29 23.22 23.33
CA ALA A 111 -27.37 21.77 23.18
C ALA A 111 -27.50 21.37 21.70
N VAL A 112 -28.33 22.07 20.94
CA VAL A 112 -28.47 21.85 19.49
C VAL A 112 -27.19 22.22 18.75
N MET A 113 -26.58 23.37 19.06
CA MET A 113 -25.36 23.83 18.41
C MET A 113 -24.17 22.90 18.66
N PHE A 114 -23.90 22.55 19.92
CA PHE A 114 -22.75 21.74 20.30
C PHE A 114 -22.99 20.25 20.09
N GLY A 115 -24.13 19.72 20.54
CA GLY A 115 -24.46 18.30 20.41
C GLY A 115 -24.92 17.93 18.98
N GLY A 116 -25.88 18.68 18.45
CA GLY A 116 -26.40 18.45 17.09
C GLY A 116 -25.38 18.81 16.01
N GLY A 117 -24.72 19.97 16.13
CA GLY A 117 -23.71 20.42 15.17
C GLY A 117 -22.52 19.47 15.05
N SER A 118 -22.00 18.95 16.17
CA SER A 118 -20.91 17.97 16.15
C SER A 118 -21.32 16.64 15.49
N LEU A 119 -22.52 16.13 15.79
CA LEU A 119 -23.04 14.91 15.16
C LEU A 119 -23.22 15.08 13.65
N VAL A 120 -23.84 16.18 13.21
CA VAL A 120 -24.04 16.47 11.78
C VAL A 120 -22.70 16.64 11.08
N GLY A 121 -21.76 17.36 11.69
CA GLY A 121 -20.40 17.52 11.16
C GLY A 121 -19.68 16.17 10.99
N PHE A 122 -19.71 15.32 12.01
CA PHE A 122 -19.13 13.98 11.96
C PHE A 122 -19.76 13.10 10.88
N VAL A 123 -21.10 13.08 10.78
CA VAL A 123 -21.82 12.29 9.77
C VAL A 123 -21.48 12.77 8.37
N ALA A 124 -21.54 14.08 8.12
CA ALA A 124 -21.23 14.67 6.82
C ALA A 124 -19.78 14.35 6.39
N HIS A 125 -18.83 14.49 7.31
CA HIS A 125 -17.43 14.17 7.05
C HIS A 125 -17.22 12.68 6.74
N THR A 126 -17.74 11.80 7.60
CA THR A 126 -17.62 10.35 7.45
C THR A 126 -18.26 9.87 6.14
N MET A 127 -19.45 10.40 5.80
CA MET A 127 -20.14 10.08 4.55
C MET A 127 -19.34 10.54 3.34
N ALA A 128 -18.84 11.79 3.33
CA ALA A 128 -18.04 12.31 2.23
C ALA A 128 -16.80 11.44 1.97
N GLU A 129 -16.07 11.07 3.02
CA GLU A 129 -14.89 10.23 2.89
C GLU A 129 -15.22 8.79 2.44
N HIS A 130 -16.34 8.21 2.91
CA HIS A 130 -16.76 6.87 2.50
C HIS A 130 -17.35 6.82 1.08
N LEU A 131 -17.93 7.92 0.60
CA LEU A 131 -18.35 8.07 -0.79
C LEU A 131 -17.12 8.20 -1.70
N ALA A 132 -16.16 9.06 -1.35
CA ALA A 132 -14.89 9.14 -2.06
C ALA A 132 -14.16 7.78 -2.11
N ALA A 133 -14.22 7.02 -1.01
CA ALA A 133 -13.66 5.67 -0.98
C ALA A 133 -14.36 4.72 -1.97
N LYS A 134 -15.68 4.79 -2.07
CA LYS A 134 -16.47 3.99 -3.01
C LYS A 134 -16.17 4.35 -4.46
N ASP A 135 -16.05 5.64 -4.76
CA ASP A 135 -15.73 6.12 -6.10
C ASP A 135 -14.33 5.63 -6.51
N TYR A 136 -13.36 5.66 -5.60
CA TYR A 136 -12.03 5.10 -5.83
C TYR A 136 -12.05 3.58 -6.02
N GLU A 137 -12.80 2.84 -5.21
CA GLU A 137 -13.00 1.38 -5.39
C GLU A 137 -13.53 1.06 -6.79
N THR A 138 -14.46 1.87 -7.29
CA THR A 138 -15.05 1.75 -8.63
C THR A 138 -14.01 2.03 -9.72
N GLN A 139 -13.30 3.16 -9.63
CA GLN A 139 -12.24 3.51 -10.58
C GLN A 139 -11.11 2.48 -10.61
N LEU A 140 -10.74 1.94 -9.46
CA LEU A 140 -9.72 0.89 -9.36
C LEU A 140 -10.19 -0.41 -10.01
N ALA A 141 -11.46 -0.78 -9.86
CA ALA A 141 -12.03 -1.96 -10.50
C ALA A 141 -12.05 -1.81 -12.03
N GLU A 142 -12.48 -0.65 -12.54
CA GLU A 142 -12.46 -0.33 -13.97
C GLU A 142 -11.04 -0.35 -14.55
N TRP A 143 -10.09 0.27 -13.84
CA TRP A 143 -8.69 0.27 -14.26
C TRP A 143 -8.11 -1.15 -14.31
N LYS A 144 -8.38 -1.99 -13.30
CA LYS A 144 -7.92 -3.39 -13.29
C LYS A 144 -8.52 -4.20 -14.45
N ALA A 145 -9.81 -4.06 -14.71
CA ALA A 145 -10.46 -4.74 -15.84
C ALA A 145 -9.83 -4.34 -17.19
N ALA A 146 -9.56 -3.04 -17.38
CA ALA A 146 -8.89 -2.55 -18.57
C ALA A 146 -7.42 -3.02 -18.67
N ASP A 147 -6.72 -3.13 -17.54
CA ASP A 147 -5.35 -3.64 -17.49
C ASP A 147 -5.28 -5.12 -17.86
N ASP A 148 -6.19 -5.93 -17.31
CA ASP A 148 -6.31 -7.35 -17.60
C ASP A 148 -6.61 -7.60 -19.09
N GLU A 149 -7.53 -6.81 -19.69
CA GLU A 149 -7.80 -6.89 -21.12
C GLU A 149 -6.57 -6.54 -21.97
N ARG A 150 -5.82 -5.50 -21.58
CA ARG A 150 -4.59 -5.09 -22.27
C ARG A 150 -3.52 -6.17 -22.17
N ASN A 151 -3.35 -6.77 -20.99
CA ASN A 151 -2.37 -7.83 -20.76
C ASN A 151 -2.74 -9.09 -21.56
N ALA A 152 -4.02 -9.48 -21.59
CA ALA A 152 -4.51 -10.59 -22.41
C ALA A 152 -4.24 -10.38 -23.92
N LYS A 153 -4.44 -9.15 -24.43
CA LYS A 153 -4.11 -8.81 -25.82
C LYS A 153 -2.62 -8.94 -26.12
N ILE A 154 -1.75 -8.48 -25.21
CA ILE A 154 -0.29 -8.59 -25.35
C ILE A 154 0.13 -10.06 -25.36
N GLU A 155 -0.41 -10.88 -24.46
CA GLU A 155 -0.13 -12.32 -24.40
C GLU A 155 -0.60 -13.05 -25.65
N ALA A 156 -1.79 -12.74 -26.16
CA ALA A 156 -2.31 -13.30 -27.41
C ALA A 156 -1.42 -12.93 -28.62
N GLN A 157 -0.93 -11.69 -28.70
CA GLN A 157 0.00 -11.24 -29.74
C GLN A 157 1.37 -11.91 -29.60
N ALA A 158 1.87 -12.10 -28.38
CA ALA A 158 3.12 -12.83 -28.14
C ALA A 158 2.99 -14.30 -28.54
N ALA A 159 1.87 -14.95 -28.24
CA ALA A 159 1.58 -16.32 -28.62
C ALA A 159 1.46 -16.49 -30.14
N SER A 160 0.81 -15.56 -30.84
CA SER A 160 0.70 -15.61 -32.31
C SER A 160 2.04 -15.42 -33.00
N ARG A 161 2.89 -14.51 -32.50
CA ARG A 161 4.28 -14.34 -32.98
C ARG A 161 5.10 -15.61 -32.81
N ARG A 162 5.05 -16.25 -31.62
CA ARG A 162 5.76 -17.52 -31.37
C ARG A 162 5.33 -18.62 -32.34
N ARG A 163 4.02 -18.75 -32.62
CA ARG A 163 3.51 -19.73 -33.59
C ARG A 163 3.99 -19.43 -35.01
N ALA A 164 4.05 -18.15 -35.39
CA ALA A 164 4.55 -17.75 -36.71
C ALA A 164 6.06 -18.03 -36.86
N GLU A 165 6.85 -17.72 -35.84
CA GLU A 165 8.30 -18.02 -35.79
C GLU A 165 8.55 -19.53 -35.84
N GLU A 166 7.81 -20.33 -35.08
CA GLU A 166 7.93 -21.78 -35.10
C GLU A 166 7.60 -22.37 -36.48
N LYS A 167 6.54 -21.85 -37.14
CA LYS A 167 6.18 -22.26 -38.50
C LYS A 167 7.29 -21.90 -39.50
N ALA A 168 7.84 -20.69 -39.41
CA ALA A 168 8.94 -20.25 -40.27
C ALA A 168 10.20 -21.11 -40.07
N LEU A 169 10.53 -21.47 -38.81
CA LEU A 169 11.66 -22.34 -38.51
C LEU A 169 11.46 -23.75 -39.10
N ARG A 170 10.27 -24.33 -38.96
CA ARG A 170 9.92 -25.64 -39.53
C ARG A 170 10.01 -25.64 -41.06
N GLU A 171 9.57 -24.57 -41.71
CA GLU A 171 9.68 -24.42 -43.17
C GLU A 171 11.15 -24.29 -43.60
N ALA A 172 11.97 -23.51 -42.87
CA ALA A 172 13.40 -23.40 -43.14
C ALA A 172 14.16 -24.73 -42.97
N THR A 173 13.83 -25.55 -41.96
CA THR A 173 14.46 -26.87 -41.77
C THR A 173 14.07 -27.87 -42.87
N LYS A 174 12.83 -27.82 -43.39
CA LYS A 174 12.40 -28.67 -44.51
C LYS A 174 13.03 -28.29 -45.86
N ALA A 175 13.40 -27.03 -46.04
CA ALA A 175 14.04 -26.53 -47.26
C ALA A 175 15.57 -26.68 -47.25
N ALA A 176 16.18 -27.13 -46.15
CA ALA A 176 17.61 -27.37 -46.10
C ALA A 176 17.96 -28.58 -46.99
N PRO A 177 18.81 -28.39 -48.04
CA PRO A 177 19.25 -29.51 -48.87
C PRO A 177 19.98 -30.53 -47.99
N GLN A 178 19.70 -31.83 -48.22
CA GLN A 178 20.43 -32.91 -47.58
C GLN A 178 21.94 -32.64 -47.75
N PRO A 179 22.73 -32.64 -46.66
CA PRO A 179 24.18 -32.60 -46.82
C PRO A 179 24.56 -33.85 -47.61
N SER A 180 25.04 -33.64 -48.84
CA SER A 180 25.64 -34.69 -49.64
C SER A 180 26.78 -35.27 -48.82
N THR A 181 26.61 -36.50 -48.33
CA THR A 181 27.67 -37.31 -47.74
C THR A 181 28.64 -37.70 -48.85
N GLU A 182 29.53 -36.79 -49.21
CA GLU A 182 30.76 -37.11 -49.91
C GLU A 182 31.88 -37.19 -48.85
N PRO A 183 32.51 -38.36 -48.65
CA PRO A 183 33.54 -38.51 -47.64
C PRO A 183 34.84 -37.89 -48.15
N ALA A 184 35.14 -36.66 -47.72
CA ALA A 184 36.45 -36.05 -47.92
C ALA A 184 37.46 -36.55 -46.87
N PRO A 185 38.75 -36.68 -47.24
CA PRO A 185 39.75 -37.44 -46.49
C PRO A 185 40.24 -36.72 -45.24
N VAL A 186 40.60 -37.52 -44.24
CA VAL A 186 41.13 -37.12 -42.93
C VAL A 186 42.38 -36.23 -43.10
N ALA A 187 42.24 -34.94 -42.80
CA ALA A 187 43.36 -34.04 -42.58
C ALA A 187 43.65 -33.95 -41.08
N ALA A 188 44.92 -34.17 -40.73
CA ALA A 188 45.45 -34.21 -39.37
C ALA A 188 45.17 -32.93 -38.56
N PRO A 189 44.98 -33.01 -37.23
CA PRO A 189 44.78 -31.84 -36.41
C PRO A 189 46.12 -31.13 -36.16
N ALA A 190 46.30 -29.98 -36.82
CA ALA A 190 47.29 -28.98 -36.41
C ALA A 190 46.80 -28.27 -35.14
N LYS A 191 47.66 -28.24 -34.12
CA LYS A 191 47.50 -27.43 -32.91
C LYS A 191 47.37 -25.95 -33.29
N GLN A 192 46.34 -25.28 -32.77
CA GLN A 192 46.46 -23.87 -32.39
C GLN A 192 45.44 -23.51 -31.31
N GLN A 193 45.99 -23.09 -30.17
CA GLN A 193 45.29 -22.52 -29.03
C GLN A 193 44.63 -21.19 -29.43
N ALA A 194 43.37 -21.00 -29.06
CA ALA A 194 42.79 -19.69 -28.81
C ALA A 194 42.36 -19.61 -27.34
N LYS A 195 43.12 -18.80 -26.62
CA LYS A 195 42.99 -18.36 -25.23
C LYS A 195 41.55 -17.92 -24.91
N PRO A 196 40.90 -18.38 -23.83
CA PRO A 196 39.69 -17.71 -23.34
C PRO A 196 40.08 -16.30 -22.91
N ALA A 197 39.40 -15.31 -23.47
CA ALA A 197 39.53 -13.92 -23.08
C ALA A 197 39.23 -13.77 -21.59
N ALA A 198 40.09 -13.02 -20.93
CA ALA A 198 40.09 -12.72 -19.51
C ALA A 198 38.67 -12.43 -18.99
N GLY A 199 38.23 -13.27 -18.05
CA GLY A 199 37.16 -12.90 -17.13
C GLY A 199 37.53 -11.57 -16.50
N LYS A 200 36.72 -10.55 -16.77
CA LYS A 200 36.84 -9.26 -16.11
C LYS A 200 36.37 -9.49 -14.68
N ASN A 201 37.34 -9.68 -13.79
CA ASN A 201 37.16 -9.60 -12.35
C ASN A 201 36.53 -8.24 -12.03
N THR A 202 35.21 -8.21 -11.89
CA THR A 202 34.52 -7.13 -11.20
C THR A 202 34.70 -7.36 -9.70
N ALA A 203 35.62 -6.57 -9.14
CA ALA A 203 35.73 -6.13 -7.75
C ALA A 203 35.36 -7.14 -6.64
N ASP A 204 36.40 -7.50 -5.88
CA ASP A 204 36.36 -8.12 -4.54
C ASP A 204 35.16 -7.62 -3.72
N GLY A 205 34.19 -8.51 -3.45
CA GLY A 205 33.08 -8.28 -2.51
C GLY A 205 31.70 -8.65 -3.04
N ALA A 206 31.45 -8.49 -4.34
CA ALA A 206 30.13 -8.74 -4.92
C ALA A 206 29.82 -10.24 -5.07
N VAL A 207 28.63 -10.67 -4.63
CA VAL A 207 28.17 -12.06 -4.78
C VAL A 207 28.18 -12.50 -6.24
N ASP A 208 28.73 -13.69 -6.51
CA ASP A 208 28.65 -14.26 -7.85
C ASP A 208 27.19 -14.64 -8.20
N LYS A 209 26.89 -14.67 -9.49
CA LYS A 209 25.55 -15.00 -9.98
C LYS A 209 25.07 -16.37 -9.49
N GLN A 210 25.98 -17.35 -9.47
CA GLN A 210 25.64 -18.74 -9.20
C GLN A 210 25.20 -18.94 -7.74
N THR A 211 25.92 -18.35 -6.80
CA THR A 211 25.62 -18.34 -5.36
C THR A 211 24.32 -17.61 -5.09
N ALA A 212 24.09 -16.45 -5.72
CA ALA A 212 22.85 -15.70 -5.56
C ALA A 212 21.62 -16.47 -6.06
N VAL A 213 21.73 -17.17 -7.20
CA VAL A 213 20.64 -18.00 -7.74
C VAL A 213 20.40 -19.23 -6.87
N GLN A 214 21.43 -19.95 -6.43
CA GLN A 214 21.28 -21.11 -5.55
C GLN A 214 20.65 -20.75 -4.20
N LEU A 215 21.12 -19.66 -3.57
CA LEU A 215 20.55 -19.15 -2.32
C LEU A 215 19.08 -18.73 -2.53
N GLY A 216 18.80 -18.07 -3.65
CA GLY A 216 17.45 -17.64 -4.01
C GLY A 216 16.47 -18.80 -4.22
N ILE A 217 16.91 -19.91 -4.82
CA ILE A 217 16.12 -21.14 -4.95
C ILE A 217 15.90 -21.77 -3.58
N ALA A 218 16.96 -21.94 -2.78
CA ALA A 218 16.91 -22.56 -1.46
C ALA A 218 15.99 -21.81 -0.47
N ARG A 219 15.89 -20.48 -0.60
CA ARG A 219 15.06 -19.61 0.25
C ARG A 219 13.76 -19.14 -0.42
N GLN A 220 13.45 -19.62 -1.62
CA GLN A 220 12.31 -19.17 -2.43
C GLN A 220 12.23 -17.63 -2.60
N ALA A 221 13.38 -16.97 -2.71
CA ALA A 221 13.52 -15.52 -2.79
C ALA A 221 13.26 -15.00 -4.23
N CYS A 222 12.01 -15.05 -4.66
CA CYS A 222 11.61 -14.74 -6.05
C CYS A 222 11.43 -13.25 -6.38
N THR A 223 11.69 -12.34 -5.44
CA THR A 223 11.53 -10.89 -5.64
C THR A 223 12.81 -10.14 -5.30
N PRO A 224 13.09 -8.99 -5.94
CA PRO A 224 14.32 -8.24 -5.68
C PRO A 224 14.51 -7.84 -4.22
N ALA A 225 13.43 -7.47 -3.52
CA ALA A 225 13.48 -7.09 -2.11
C ALA A 225 13.88 -8.26 -1.22
N VAL A 226 13.28 -9.44 -1.45
CA VAL A 226 13.56 -10.65 -0.67
C VAL A 226 14.95 -11.19 -0.96
N LEU A 227 15.37 -11.20 -2.24
CA LEU A 227 16.71 -11.66 -2.61
C LEU A 227 17.81 -10.76 -2.03
N LYS A 228 17.60 -9.43 -2.01
CA LYS A 228 18.51 -8.49 -1.34
C LYS A 228 18.64 -8.78 0.16
N ALA A 229 17.51 -8.99 0.84
CA ALA A 229 17.51 -9.26 2.28
C ALA A 229 18.25 -10.56 2.62
N GLU A 230 18.04 -11.63 1.83
CA GLU A 230 18.71 -12.91 2.04
C GLU A 230 20.21 -12.85 1.72
N LEU A 231 20.62 -12.09 0.69
CA LEU A 231 22.04 -11.87 0.38
C LEU A 231 22.78 -11.13 1.50
N VAL A 232 22.17 -10.07 2.04
CA VAL A 232 22.73 -9.33 3.19
C VAL A 232 22.80 -10.22 4.43
N LYS A 233 21.75 -11.03 4.69
CA LYS A 233 21.73 -11.98 5.81
C LYS A 233 22.79 -13.07 5.70
N ALA A 234 23.15 -13.45 4.48
CA ALA A 234 24.22 -14.40 4.19
C ALA A 234 25.63 -13.75 4.21
N GLY A 235 25.73 -12.45 4.48
CA GLY A 235 27.01 -11.73 4.57
C GLY A 235 27.60 -11.33 3.22
N HIS A 236 26.80 -11.33 2.15
CA HIS A 236 27.24 -10.94 0.81
C HIS A 236 26.98 -9.46 0.52
N GLU A 237 27.88 -8.81 -0.21
CA GLU A 237 27.64 -7.47 -0.72
C GLU A 237 26.66 -7.49 -1.91
N LEU A 238 25.80 -6.48 -1.94
CA LEU A 238 24.82 -6.35 -3.01
C LEU A 238 25.49 -5.84 -4.30
N PRO A 239 25.11 -6.36 -5.48
CA PRO A 239 25.61 -5.82 -6.73
C PRO A 239 25.17 -4.36 -6.89
N SER A 240 26.03 -3.54 -7.49
CA SER A 240 25.78 -2.11 -7.72
C SER A 240 24.61 -1.81 -8.66
N SER A 241 24.17 -2.80 -9.43
CA SER A 241 23.07 -2.66 -10.39
C SER A 241 21.81 -3.42 -9.95
N ASP A 242 20.72 -2.68 -9.78
CA ASP A 242 19.38 -3.24 -9.54
C ASP A 242 18.90 -4.15 -10.69
N THR A 243 19.37 -3.90 -11.91
CA THR A 243 19.05 -4.71 -13.08
C THR A 243 19.61 -6.13 -12.95
N THR A 244 20.80 -6.27 -12.35
CA THR A 244 21.42 -7.58 -12.08
C THR A 244 20.55 -8.44 -11.17
N ILE A 245 20.03 -7.85 -10.08
CA ILE A 245 19.17 -8.56 -9.12
C ILE A 245 17.83 -8.95 -9.76
N LYS A 246 17.25 -8.07 -10.59
CA LYS A 246 16.02 -8.38 -11.34
C LYS A 246 16.23 -9.55 -12.30
N ASN A 247 17.38 -9.62 -12.97
CA ASN A 247 17.73 -10.73 -13.86
C ASN A 247 17.87 -12.05 -13.09
N TRP A 248 18.55 -12.04 -11.93
CA TRP A 248 18.66 -13.23 -11.09
C TRP A 248 17.30 -13.71 -10.57
N CYS A 249 16.42 -12.80 -10.13
CA CYS A 249 15.06 -13.16 -9.70
C CYS A 249 14.25 -13.81 -10.83
N ARG A 250 14.45 -13.39 -12.08
CA ARG A 250 13.79 -13.99 -13.25
C ARG A 250 14.24 -15.44 -13.45
N GLU A 251 15.54 -15.69 -13.31
CA GLU A 251 16.13 -17.03 -13.45
C GLU A 251 15.70 -17.96 -12.31
N ILE A 252 15.68 -17.48 -11.07
CA ILE A 252 15.14 -18.24 -9.92
C ILE A 252 13.68 -18.64 -10.16
N LYS A 253 12.83 -17.74 -10.66
CA LYS A 253 11.44 -18.06 -11.00
C LYS A 253 11.31 -19.11 -12.10
N GLN A 254 12.20 -19.06 -13.10
CA GLN A 254 12.21 -20.06 -14.17
C GLN A 254 12.59 -21.45 -13.65
N LEU A 255 13.60 -21.52 -12.77
CA LEU A 255 14.09 -22.78 -12.21
C LEU A 255 13.14 -23.40 -11.18
N LEU A 256 12.36 -22.60 -10.44
CA LEU A 256 11.35 -23.10 -9.49
C LEU A 256 10.07 -23.61 -10.16
N ASN A 257 9.84 -23.26 -11.42
CA ASN A 257 8.64 -23.66 -12.19
C ASN A 257 8.92 -24.83 -13.15
N GLN A 258 10.10 -25.45 -13.09
CA GLN A 258 10.48 -26.68 -13.78
C GLN A 258 10.33 -27.88 -12.85
#